data_AF-L7FLH6-F1
#
_entry.id   AF-L7FLH6-F1
#
_cell.length_a   1.000
_cell.length_b   1.000
_cell.length_c   1.000
_cell.angle_alpha   90.00
_cell.angle_beta   90.00
_cell.angle_gamma   90.00
#
_symmetry.space_group_name_H-M   'P 1'
#
loop_
_entity.id
_entity.type
_entity.pdbx_description
1 polymer ?
#
loop_
_entity_poly.entity_id
_entity_poly.type
_entity_poly.pdbx_seq_one_letter_code
_entity_poly.pdbx_strand_id
1 'polypeptide(L)'
;MCRLQRKCVCTACQQNHHIENCGCVFNDKKCVIQNKEICILCKNKITINGKCVSTDSINCKEFVDNVCKQCEEDHYKDTTGCLPKQDKYKDCEYVSVVMLLCLECNKSNVLVDISCVSSDDDNNTVNLLNIQTMSKTTTDNCILRSSKGCLRCSDGYYRTPNNNTKLCNPQKELNNCLNKTTSGCTLCVNGFAPKDNLCYKCGENCTYCDATFECSKCDDNNILRNGVCVHFSQILNCISSQNSLCWECADGFKLSDDKIECFANTNCGLVVGIEVVCVVVMVVVVIATVIIVVLIVFKKKDNKHTENICVFKMSRSNITMTKLESDILSNKNEISFGDESDKIQIGSEGRELLCVGNSSKSNMKIQITTKDKCDKYKIRTEPQIVTLKSGFACEFEKTR
;
A
#
# COMPACT_ATOMS: atom_id res chain seq x y z
N MET A 1 -2.07 -27.29 -9.84
CA MET A 1 -3.29 -26.72 -9.19
C MET A 1 -2.88 -25.89 -7.96
N CYS A 2 -3.64 -24.85 -7.59
CA CYS A 2 -3.33 -23.97 -6.46
C CYS A 2 -3.61 -24.64 -5.10
N ARG A 3 -2.70 -24.51 -4.13
CA ARG A 3 -2.79 -25.16 -2.81
C ARG A 3 -3.34 -24.22 -1.72
N LEU A 4 -3.03 -22.92 -1.79
CA LEU A 4 -3.58 -21.89 -0.92
C LEU A 4 -3.98 -20.65 -1.73
N GLN A 5 -5.20 -20.16 -1.48
CA GLN A 5 -5.74 -19.00 -2.18
C GLN A 5 -6.14 -17.90 -1.18
N ARG A 6 -5.72 -16.66 -1.44
CA ARG A 6 -6.09 -15.48 -0.64
C ARG A 6 -6.47 -14.35 -1.58
N LYS A 7 -7.74 -13.91 -1.56
CA LYS A 7 -8.26 -12.78 -2.36
C LYS A 7 -7.78 -12.77 -3.83
N CYS A 8 -8.07 -13.86 -4.56
CA CYS A 8 -7.70 -14.09 -5.97
C CYS A 8 -6.21 -14.28 -6.30
N VAL A 9 -5.32 -14.34 -5.30
CA VAL A 9 -3.89 -14.64 -5.48
C VAL A 9 -3.61 -16.04 -4.96
N CYS A 10 -3.02 -16.89 -5.80
CA CYS A 10 -2.45 -18.14 -5.34
C CYS A 10 -1.14 -17.88 -4.59
N THR A 11 -1.05 -18.28 -3.33
CA THR A 11 0.16 -18.05 -2.50
C THR A 11 1.05 -19.29 -2.40
N ALA A 12 0.54 -20.46 -2.81
CA ALA A 12 1.32 -21.69 -2.90
C ALA A 12 0.74 -22.62 -3.97
N CYS A 13 1.61 -23.20 -4.80
CA CYS A 13 1.22 -24.20 -5.80
C CYS A 13 1.49 -25.63 -5.33
N GLN A 14 0.79 -26.60 -5.93
CA GLN A 14 1.15 -28.02 -5.80
C GLN A 14 2.52 -28.32 -6.42
N GLN A 15 3.08 -29.51 -6.15
CA GLN A 15 4.34 -29.97 -6.75
C GLN A 15 4.32 -29.86 -8.29
N ASN A 16 5.50 -29.58 -8.87
CA ASN A 16 5.72 -29.37 -10.31
C ASN A 16 5.01 -28.14 -10.93
N HIS A 17 4.59 -27.19 -10.09
CA HIS A 17 4.02 -25.92 -10.52
C HIS A 17 4.68 -24.75 -9.77
N HIS A 18 4.68 -23.57 -10.39
CA HIS A 18 5.14 -22.33 -9.79
C HIS A 18 4.14 -21.20 -10.01
N ILE A 19 4.30 -20.14 -9.21
CA ILE A 19 3.40 -18.99 -9.27
C ILE A 19 3.85 -18.06 -10.38
N GLU A 20 2.95 -17.76 -11.31
CA GLU A 20 3.15 -16.78 -12.37
C GLU A 20 1.80 -16.07 -12.64
N ASN A 21 1.83 -14.74 -12.80
CA ASN A 21 0.63 -13.93 -13.05
C ASN A 21 -0.56 -14.26 -12.11
N CYS A 22 -0.29 -14.36 -10.81
CA CYS A 22 -1.26 -14.71 -9.75
C CYS A 22 -1.89 -16.11 -9.83
N GLY A 23 -1.47 -16.96 -10.78
CA GLY A 23 -1.90 -18.35 -10.95
C GLY A 23 -0.76 -19.36 -10.83
N CYS A 24 -1.09 -20.65 -10.91
CA CYS A 24 -0.09 -21.72 -10.95
C CYS A 24 0.06 -22.25 -12.36
N VAL A 25 1.27 -22.17 -12.90
CA VAL A 25 1.65 -22.75 -14.19
C VAL A 25 2.58 -23.94 -13.96
N PHE A 26 2.67 -24.83 -14.95
CA PHE A 26 3.59 -25.96 -14.87
C PHE A 26 5.04 -25.49 -14.92
N ASN A 27 5.91 -26.18 -14.18
CA ASN A 27 7.35 -26.00 -14.33
C ASN A 27 7.82 -26.51 -15.70
N ASP A 28 8.96 -26.01 -16.16
CA ASP A 28 9.67 -26.60 -17.29
C ASP A 28 9.93 -28.09 -17.02
N LYS A 29 9.85 -28.92 -18.06
CA LYS A 29 10.01 -30.38 -17.94
C LYS A 29 11.35 -30.80 -17.31
N LYS A 30 12.37 -29.95 -17.40
CA LYS A 30 13.72 -30.16 -16.84
C LYS A 30 13.87 -29.58 -15.43
N CYS A 31 12.83 -28.92 -14.89
CA CYS A 31 12.87 -28.19 -13.63
C CYS A 31 11.89 -28.77 -12.59
N VAL A 32 12.41 -29.22 -11.45
CA VAL A 32 11.64 -29.72 -10.32
C VAL A 32 11.03 -28.57 -9.51
N ILE A 33 11.81 -27.52 -9.25
CA ILE A 33 11.36 -26.32 -8.52
C ILE A 33 11.70 -25.09 -9.35
N GLN A 34 10.70 -24.31 -9.74
CA GLN A 34 10.84 -23.14 -10.58
C GLN A 34 10.23 -21.91 -9.92
N ASN A 35 10.71 -20.72 -10.30
CA ASN A 35 10.12 -19.44 -9.98
C ASN A 35 10.23 -18.52 -11.20
N LYS A 36 9.10 -18.32 -11.90
CA LYS A 36 9.04 -17.63 -13.20
C LYS A 36 10.03 -18.27 -14.17
N GLU A 37 10.94 -17.49 -14.74
CA GLU A 37 11.95 -17.97 -15.68
C GLU A 37 13.14 -18.68 -15.01
N ILE A 38 13.23 -18.64 -13.68
CA ILE A 38 14.36 -19.18 -12.92
C ILE A 38 14.03 -20.60 -12.44
N CYS A 39 14.75 -21.59 -12.95
CA CYS A 39 14.77 -22.89 -12.33
C CYS A 39 15.67 -22.88 -11.09
N ILE A 40 15.12 -23.28 -9.95
CA ILE A 40 15.83 -23.38 -8.68
C ILE A 40 16.46 -24.76 -8.55
N LEU A 41 15.69 -25.82 -8.85
CA LEU A 41 16.13 -27.21 -8.78
C LEU A 41 15.85 -27.93 -10.07
N CYS A 42 16.89 -28.40 -10.74
CA CYS A 42 16.79 -29.15 -11.98
C CYS A 42 16.57 -30.65 -11.73
N LYS A 43 15.98 -31.33 -12.72
CA LYS A 43 15.79 -32.78 -12.71
C LYS A 43 17.00 -33.47 -13.35
N ASN A 44 17.83 -34.12 -12.53
CA ASN A 44 19.05 -34.83 -12.95
C ASN A 44 20.01 -33.94 -13.77
N LYS A 45 20.05 -32.65 -13.46
CA LYS A 45 20.77 -31.59 -14.17
C LYS A 45 21.19 -30.52 -13.18
N ILE A 46 22.00 -29.56 -13.64
CA ILE A 46 22.56 -28.52 -12.78
C ILE A 46 21.92 -27.18 -13.09
N THR A 47 21.62 -26.42 -12.04
CA THR A 47 21.15 -25.04 -12.14
C THR A 47 22.33 -24.10 -12.28
N ILE A 48 22.48 -23.45 -13.44
CA ILE A 48 23.46 -22.37 -13.66
C ILE A 48 22.70 -21.13 -14.08
N ASN A 49 22.84 -20.02 -13.34
CA ASN A 49 22.13 -18.76 -13.60
C ASN A 49 20.62 -18.95 -13.83
N GLY A 50 20.00 -19.84 -13.05
CA GLY A 50 18.57 -20.14 -13.15
C GLY A 50 18.17 -21.03 -14.32
N LYS A 51 19.10 -21.63 -15.07
CA LYS A 51 18.81 -22.54 -16.19
C LYS A 51 19.37 -23.94 -15.95
N CYS A 52 18.67 -24.95 -16.45
CA CYS A 52 19.10 -26.35 -16.36
C CYS A 52 20.07 -26.74 -17.47
N VAL A 53 21.32 -26.99 -17.08
CA VAL A 53 22.42 -27.41 -17.95
C VAL A 53 22.73 -28.90 -17.74
N SER A 54 23.18 -29.60 -18.78
CA SER A 54 23.55 -31.02 -18.69
C SER A 54 24.80 -31.21 -17.82
N THR A 55 24.88 -32.34 -17.13
CA THR A 55 26.08 -32.75 -16.37
C THR A 55 27.31 -32.87 -17.27
N ASP A 56 27.13 -33.38 -18.48
CA ASP A 56 28.20 -33.57 -19.47
C ASP A 56 28.75 -32.23 -20.00
N SER A 57 27.97 -31.15 -19.86
CA SER A 57 28.39 -29.81 -20.30
C SER A 57 29.27 -29.10 -19.28
N ILE A 58 29.49 -29.70 -18.10
CA ILE A 58 30.29 -29.11 -17.02
C ILE A 58 31.40 -30.04 -16.52
N ASN A 59 31.80 -31.05 -17.30
CA ASN A 59 32.95 -31.93 -17.03
C ASN A 59 32.96 -32.51 -15.60
N CYS A 60 31.82 -33.05 -15.16
CA CYS A 60 31.63 -33.62 -13.83
C CYS A 60 31.72 -35.15 -13.84
N LYS A 61 32.70 -35.70 -13.10
CA LYS A 61 32.96 -37.14 -13.00
C LYS A 61 31.99 -37.87 -12.06
N GLU A 62 31.66 -37.26 -10.92
CA GLU A 62 30.74 -37.83 -9.94
C GLU A 62 29.61 -36.86 -9.61
N PHE A 63 28.38 -37.24 -9.91
CA PHE A 63 27.20 -36.41 -9.74
C PHE A 63 26.16 -37.10 -8.84
N VAL A 64 25.93 -36.52 -7.66
CA VAL A 64 25.01 -37.08 -6.66
C VAL A 64 24.12 -35.96 -6.12
N ASP A 65 22.81 -36.22 -6.06
CA ASP A 65 21.79 -35.30 -5.52
C ASP A 65 21.79 -33.89 -6.15
N ASN A 66 21.91 -33.83 -7.47
CA ASN A 66 22.01 -32.58 -8.25
C ASN A 66 23.25 -31.72 -7.94
N VAL A 67 24.27 -32.29 -7.28
CA VAL A 67 25.53 -31.63 -6.96
C VAL A 67 26.70 -32.39 -7.59
N CYS A 68 27.56 -31.67 -8.31
CA CYS A 68 28.83 -32.24 -8.75
C CYS A 68 29.74 -32.47 -7.54
N LYS A 69 30.05 -33.72 -7.21
CA LYS A 69 30.93 -34.10 -6.10
C LYS A 69 32.40 -34.12 -6.54
N GLN A 70 32.67 -34.55 -7.76
CA GLN A 70 34.01 -34.64 -8.32
C GLN A 70 34.03 -34.20 -9.79
N CYS A 71 35.01 -33.38 -10.18
CA CYS A 71 35.24 -32.98 -11.57
C CYS A 71 36.08 -34.02 -12.32
N GLU A 72 36.03 -33.98 -13.65
CA GLU A 72 36.97 -34.70 -14.51
C GLU A 72 38.42 -34.26 -14.26
N GLU A 73 39.38 -35.06 -14.76
CA GLU A 73 40.80 -34.72 -14.65
C GLU A 73 41.09 -33.33 -15.27
N ASP A 74 42.06 -32.63 -14.69
CA ASP A 74 42.42 -31.25 -15.06
C ASP A 74 41.31 -30.19 -14.91
N HIS A 75 40.24 -30.49 -14.18
CA HIS A 75 39.19 -29.53 -13.86
C HIS A 75 39.07 -29.32 -12.34
N TYR A 76 38.73 -28.11 -11.92
CA TYR A 76 38.42 -27.80 -10.54
C TYR A 76 36.98 -27.31 -10.41
N LYS A 77 36.38 -27.58 -9.25
CA LYS A 77 35.00 -27.19 -8.97
C LYS A 77 34.96 -25.72 -8.53
N ASP A 78 34.26 -24.88 -9.28
CA ASP A 78 33.87 -23.52 -8.95
C ASP A 78 32.41 -23.45 -8.47
N THR A 79 31.96 -22.26 -8.05
CA THR A 79 30.56 -21.92 -7.75
C THR A 79 29.58 -22.23 -8.89
N THR A 80 30.05 -22.24 -10.14
CA THR A 80 29.21 -22.42 -11.34
C THR A 80 29.31 -23.80 -12.00
N GLY A 81 30.35 -24.59 -11.71
CA GLY A 81 30.59 -25.89 -12.37
C GLY A 81 32.04 -26.33 -12.28
N CYS A 82 32.47 -27.27 -13.12
CA CYS A 82 33.89 -27.61 -13.24
C CYS A 82 34.54 -26.80 -14.35
N LEU A 83 35.58 -26.05 -13.99
CA LEU A 83 36.34 -25.23 -14.93
C LEU A 83 37.71 -25.86 -15.17
N PRO A 84 38.27 -25.72 -16.38
CA PRO A 84 39.60 -26.23 -16.69
C PRO A 84 40.64 -25.51 -15.83
N LYS A 85 41.61 -26.27 -15.32
CA LYS A 85 42.78 -25.76 -14.61
C LYS A 85 43.73 -25.14 -15.63
N GLN A 86 43.77 -23.82 -15.71
CA GLN A 86 44.69 -23.04 -16.54
C GLN A 86 45.55 -22.11 -15.67
N ASP A 87 46.66 -21.61 -16.21
CA ASP A 87 47.58 -20.66 -15.57
C ASP A 87 48.04 -21.07 -14.16
N LYS A 88 47.72 -20.29 -13.11
CA LYS A 88 48.12 -20.56 -11.71
C LYS A 88 47.55 -21.85 -11.11
N TYR A 89 46.54 -22.45 -11.75
CA TYR A 89 45.97 -23.73 -11.33
C TYR A 89 46.49 -24.90 -12.16
N LYS A 90 47.33 -24.62 -13.16
CA LYS A 90 48.03 -25.65 -13.93
C LYS A 90 48.79 -26.56 -12.97
N ASP A 91 48.62 -27.86 -13.17
CA ASP A 91 49.21 -28.90 -12.33
C ASP A 91 48.82 -28.86 -10.84
N CYS A 92 47.74 -28.17 -10.49
CA CYS A 92 47.20 -28.12 -9.14
C CYS A 92 46.26 -29.31 -8.90
N GLU A 93 46.48 -30.12 -7.87
CA GLU A 93 45.60 -31.21 -7.48
C GLU A 93 44.31 -30.66 -6.83
N TYR A 94 44.46 -29.76 -5.84
CA TYR A 94 43.33 -29.16 -5.10
C TYR A 94 43.34 -27.62 -5.16
N VAL A 95 42.22 -27.03 -5.59
CA VAL A 95 42.05 -25.56 -5.70
C VAL A 95 41.08 -25.05 -4.64
N SER A 96 41.45 -23.97 -3.95
CA SER A 96 40.52 -23.18 -3.12
C SER A 96 39.92 -22.05 -3.95
N VAL A 97 38.64 -22.19 -4.30
CA VAL A 97 37.88 -21.15 -5.02
C VAL A 97 37.73 -19.89 -4.18
N VAL A 98 37.45 -20.05 -2.88
CA VAL A 98 37.21 -18.94 -1.94
C VAL A 98 38.47 -18.09 -1.74
N MET A 99 39.63 -18.74 -1.70
CA MET A 99 40.92 -18.06 -1.52
C MET A 99 41.65 -17.80 -2.84
N LEU A 100 41.08 -18.22 -3.98
CA LEU A 100 41.63 -18.09 -5.32
C LEU A 100 43.08 -18.63 -5.44
N LEU A 101 43.41 -19.74 -4.77
CA LEU A 101 44.78 -20.27 -4.69
C LEU A 101 44.86 -21.80 -4.87
N CYS A 102 46.00 -22.28 -5.35
CA CYS A 102 46.32 -23.70 -5.36
C CYS A 102 46.72 -24.16 -3.94
N LEU A 103 46.15 -25.28 -3.48
CA LEU A 103 46.43 -25.85 -2.16
C LEU A 103 47.46 -26.97 -2.21
N GLU A 104 47.51 -27.71 -3.32
CA GLU A 104 48.38 -28.88 -3.51
C GLU A 104 48.64 -29.10 -4.99
N CYS A 105 49.86 -29.49 -5.34
CA CYS A 105 50.27 -29.77 -6.72
C CYS A 105 50.20 -31.26 -7.03
N ASN A 106 50.01 -31.61 -8.30
CA ASN A 106 50.13 -32.97 -8.81
C ASN A 106 51.51 -33.56 -8.47
N LYS A 107 51.59 -34.88 -8.34
CA LYS A 107 52.79 -35.65 -7.94
C LYS A 107 53.96 -35.48 -8.93
N SER A 108 54.71 -34.39 -8.77
CA SER A 108 56.00 -34.05 -9.41
C SER A 108 56.38 -32.58 -9.22
N ASN A 109 55.41 -31.72 -8.85
CA ASN A 109 55.56 -30.27 -8.84
C ASN A 109 55.55 -29.69 -7.41
N VAL A 110 56.17 -28.52 -7.24
CA VAL A 110 56.30 -27.81 -5.96
C VAL A 110 55.43 -26.56 -5.97
N LEU A 111 54.71 -26.31 -4.88
CA LEU A 111 53.90 -25.10 -4.70
C LEU A 111 54.81 -23.92 -4.33
N VAL A 112 55.02 -22.99 -5.25
CA VAL A 112 55.81 -21.76 -5.06
C VAL A 112 54.90 -20.56 -5.34
N ASP A 113 54.79 -19.62 -4.39
CA ASP A 113 53.95 -18.43 -4.50
C ASP A 113 52.56 -18.71 -5.10
N ILE A 114 51.88 -19.74 -4.57
CA ILE A 114 50.49 -20.11 -4.92
C ILE A 114 50.34 -20.81 -6.29
N SER A 115 51.43 -21.05 -7.02
CA SER A 115 51.43 -21.76 -8.31
C SER A 115 52.30 -23.03 -8.25
N CYS A 116 51.96 -24.04 -9.04
CA CYS A 116 52.74 -25.26 -9.15
C CYS A 116 53.86 -25.11 -10.17
N VAL A 117 55.10 -25.41 -9.77
CA VAL A 117 56.29 -25.30 -10.61
C VAL A 117 56.95 -26.67 -10.72
N SER A 118 57.41 -27.03 -11.92
CA SER A 118 58.16 -28.26 -12.18
C SER A 118 59.51 -28.25 -11.47
N SER A 119 59.87 -29.36 -10.83
CA SER A 119 61.09 -29.51 -10.03
C SER A 119 62.40 -29.51 -10.85
N ASP A 120 62.33 -29.38 -12.18
CA ASP A 120 63.47 -29.52 -13.10
C ASP A 120 64.03 -28.19 -13.66
N ASP A 121 63.41 -27.03 -13.36
CA ASP A 121 63.93 -25.73 -13.83
C ASP A 121 64.88 -25.08 -12.80
N ASP A 122 66.17 -25.26 -13.05
CA ASP A 122 67.37 -24.51 -12.63
C ASP A 122 67.37 -23.69 -11.33
N ASN A 123 68.14 -24.21 -10.36
CA ASN A 123 69.23 -23.52 -9.65
C ASN A 123 69.02 -22.04 -9.27
N ASN A 124 68.19 -21.79 -8.27
CA ASN A 124 68.39 -20.68 -7.33
C ASN A 124 67.70 -21.03 -6.02
N THR A 125 68.20 -20.49 -4.90
CA THR A 125 67.65 -20.60 -3.55
C THR A 125 66.19 -20.14 -3.49
N VAL A 126 65.27 -20.98 -3.92
CA VAL A 126 63.84 -20.84 -3.66
C VAL A 126 63.68 -21.24 -2.21
N ASN A 127 63.22 -20.29 -1.41
CA ASN A 127 62.89 -20.49 -0.01
C ASN A 127 61.85 -21.61 0.04
N LEU A 128 62.34 -22.83 0.30
CA LEU A 128 61.60 -24.07 0.22
C LEU A 128 60.46 -23.93 1.22
N LEU A 129 59.26 -23.58 0.75
CA LEU A 129 58.05 -23.69 1.54
C LEU A 129 57.77 -25.19 1.63
N ASN A 130 58.60 -25.86 2.41
CA ASN A 130 58.51 -27.25 2.76
C ASN A 130 57.13 -27.45 3.40
N ILE A 131 56.14 -27.78 2.58
CA ILE A 131 55.10 -28.73 2.97
C ILE A 131 55.84 -30.08 3.09
N GLN A 132 56.75 -30.17 4.05
CA GLN A 132 57.16 -31.46 4.54
C GLN A 132 55.89 -32.06 5.11
N THR A 133 55.41 -33.12 4.47
CA THR A 133 54.77 -34.24 5.14
C THR A 133 55.73 -34.74 6.24
N MET A 134 55.92 -33.96 7.31
CA MET A 134 56.46 -34.44 8.56
C MET A 134 55.34 -35.21 9.26
N SER A 135 55.08 -36.42 8.78
CA SER A 135 54.70 -37.47 9.69
C SER A 135 55.91 -37.75 10.57
N LYS A 136 56.00 -37.05 11.71
CA LYS A 136 56.73 -37.52 12.88
C LYS A 136 56.16 -36.86 14.13
N THR A 137 55.22 -37.60 14.73
CA THR A 137 54.80 -37.49 16.14
C THR A 137 54.38 -36.09 16.61
N THR A 138 53.19 -35.66 16.22
CA THR A 138 52.42 -34.75 17.07
C THR A 138 51.03 -35.33 17.27
N THR A 139 50.63 -35.47 18.52
CA THR A 139 49.31 -35.89 19.00
C THR A 139 48.24 -34.84 18.72
N ASP A 140 48.31 -34.16 17.56
CA ASP A 140 47.53 -32.97 17.25
C ASP A 140 46.51 -33.16 16.13
N ASN A 141 46.33 -34.40 15.65
CA ASN A 141 45.18 -34.85 14.86
C ASN A 141 44.92 -34.01 13.60
N CYS A 142 46.00 -33.58 12.95
CA CYS A 142 45.99 -32.73 11.76
C CYS A 142 46.39 -33.54 10.51
N ILE A 143 45.53 -33.55 9.48
CA ILE A 143 45.80 -34.21 8.19
C ILE A 143 46.54 -33.27 7.23
N LEU A 144 46.21 -31.98 7.22
CA LEU A 144 46.79 -31.01 6.28
C LEU A 144 47.28 -29.76 7.03
N ARG A 145 48.48 -29.28 6.75
CA ARG A 145 49.13 -28.18 7.49
C ARG A 145 49.74 -27.14 6.56
N SER A 146 49.77 -25.89 7.02
CA SER A 146 50.54 -24.78 6.45
C SER A 146 51.49 -24.19 7.50
N SER A 147 52.33 -23.22 7.11
CA SER A 147 53.16 -22.44 8.04
C SER A 147 52.33 -21.68 9.11
N LYS A 148 51.04 -21.45 8.86
CA LYS A 148 50.08 -20.81 9.78
C LYS A 148 49.34 -21.79 10.69
N GLY A 149 49.58 -23.10 10.56
CA GLY A 149 49.00 -24.15 11.39
C GLY A 149 48.17 -25.17 10.61
N CYS A 150 47.37 -25.97 11.32
CA CYS A 150 46.53 -27.00 10.70
C CYS A 150 45.43 -26.40 9.82
N LEU A 151 45.37 -26.85 8.57
CA LEU A 151 44.36 -26.51 7.57
C LEU A 151 43.17 -27.50 7.60
N ARG A 152 43.43 -28.79 7.84
CA ARG A 152 42.38 -29.83 7.91
C ARG A 152 42.67 -30.83 9.02
N CYS A 153 41.71 -30.99 9.93
CA CYS A 153 41.76 -31.97 11.01
C CYS A 153 41.36 -33.37 10.53
N SER A 154 41.80 -34.39 11.25
CA SER A 154 41.31 -35.75 11.04
C SER A 154 39.86 -35.93 11.46
N ASP A 155 39.24 -36.99 10.93
CA ASP A 155 37.88 -37.33 11.28
C ASP A 155 37.73 -37.51 12.80
N GLY A 156 36.66 -36.97 13.36
CA GLY A 156 36.45 -36.91 14.81
C GLY A 156 37.13 -35.73 15.51
N TYR A 157 37.89 -34.89 14.80
CA TYR A 157 38.52 -33.68 15.31
C TYR A 157 38.07 -32.43 14.54
N TYR A 158 38.25 -31.26 15.14
CA TYR A 158 37.85 -29.98 14.57
C TYR A 158 38.80 -28.84 14.93
N ARG A 159 38.76 -27.77 14.13
CA ARG A 159 39.39 -26.49 14.42
C ARG A 159 38.54 -25.35 13.88
N THR A 160 38.31 -24.32 14.69
CA THR A 160 37.55 -23.13 14.29
C THR A 160 38.47 -22.05 13.72
N PRO A 161 37.94 -21.08 12.94
CA PRO A 161 38.74 -19.98 12.38
C PRO A 161 39.48 -19.15 13.45
N ASN A 162 38.87 -18.99 14.62
CA ASN A 162 39.40 -18.18 15.73
C ASN A 162 40.20 -19.01 16.75
N ASN A 163 40.52 -20.28 16.45
CA ASN A 163 41.30 -21.11 17.36
C ASN A 163 42.78 -20.69 17.33
N ASN A 164 43.20 -20.01 18.42
CA ASN A 164 44.58 -19.58 18.66
C ASN A 164 45.58 -20.73 18.81
N THR A 165 45.10 -21.95 19.08
CA THR A 165 45.95 -23.14 19.09
C THR A 165 46.16 -23.66 17.68
N LYS A 166 47.39 -24.10 17.36
CA LYS A 166 47.72 -24.75 16.08
C LYS A 166 47.17 -26.20 15.99
N LEU A 167 46.39 -26.64 16.98
CA LEU A 167 46.00 -28.03 17.24
C LEU A 167 44.53 -28.27 16.84
N CYS A 168 44.21 -29.54 16.54
CA CYS A 168 42.84 -29.99 16.32
C CYS A 168 42.24 -30.59 17.60
N ASN A 169 41.07 -30.09 18.00
CA ASN A 169 40.37 -30.52 19.21
C ASN A 169 39.39 -31.66 18.90
N PRO A 170 39.10 -32.58 19.84
CA PRO A 170 38.10 -33.62 19.64
C PRO A 170 36.69 -33.04 19.44
N GLN A 171 35.95 -33.49 18.43
CA GLN A 171 34.55 -33.06 18.18
C GLN A 171 33.59 -33.40 19.35
N LYS A 172 34.00 -34.29 20.26
CA LYS A 172 33.26 -34.57 21.50
C LYS A 172 33.11 -33.33 22.39
N GLU A 173 34.03 -32.38 22.30
CA GLU A 173 34.03 -31.12 23.07
C GLU A 173 33.09 -30.05 22.49
N LEU A 174 32.56 -30.25 21.27
CA LEU A 174 31.52 -29.39 20.67
C LEU A 174 30.17 -29.65 21.37
N ASN A 175 29.98 -28.97 22.50
CA ASN A 175 28.74 -28.99 23.26
C ASN A 175 27.62 -28.24 22.52
N ASN A 176 26.37 -28.68 22.72
CA ASN A 176 25.17 -28.03 22.16
C ASN A 176 25.15 -27.96 20.62
N CYS A 177 25.86 -28.87 19.96
CA CYS A 177 26.01 -28.94 18.51
C CYS A 177 25.29 -30.17 17.92
N LEU A 178 24.42 -29.96 16.94
CA LEU A 178 23.73 -31.02 16.18
C LEU A 178 24.56 -31.52 15.01
N ASN A 179 25.23 -30.61 14.28
CA ASN A 179 26.03 -30.96 13.11
C ASN A 179 27.51 -30.58 13.30
N LYS A 180 28.34 -31.60 13.56
CA LYS A 180 29.76 -31.48 13.86
C LYS A 180 30.58 -31.73 12.59
N THR A 181 31.52 -30.84 12.32
CA THR A 181 32.40 -30.89 11.15
C THR A 181 33.85 -30.66 11.56
N THR A 182 34.79 -30.89 10.64
CA THR A 182 36.21 -30.59 10.86
C THR A 182 36.51 -29.10 11.07
N SER A 183 35.57 -28.21 10.72
CA SER A 183 35.68 -26.76 10.93
C SER A 183 34.99 -26.27 12.21
N GLY A 184 34.39 -27.19 12.98
CA GLY A 184 33.57 -26.90 14.16
C GLY A 184 32.09 -27.24 13.95
N CYS A 185 31.22 -26.54 14.64
CA CYS A 185 29.78 -26.74 14.55
C CYS A 185 29.16 -25.89 13.43
N THR A 186 28.27 -26.48 12.63
CA THR A 186 27.49 -25.75 11.61
C THR A 186 26.02 -25.59 11.97
N LEU A 187 25.51 -26.40 12.90
CA LEU A 187 24.13 -26.34 13.36
C LEU A 187 24.06 -26.63 14.87
N CYS A 188 23.50 -25.70 15.62
CA CYS A 188 23.34 -25.80 17.07
C CYS A 188 21.99 -26.40 17.46
N VAL A 189 21.88 -26.91 18.68
CA VAL A 189 20.59 -27.27 19.28
C VAL A 189 19.74 -26.02 19.52
N ASN A 190 18.42 -26.20 19.67
CA ASN A 190 17.52 -25.10 20.01
C ASN A 190 17.99 -24.36 21.29
N GLY A 191 17.88 -23.03 21.30
CA GLY A 191 18.38 -22.16 22.37
C GLY A 191 19.86 -21.77 22.24
N PHE A 192 20.53 -22.17 21.15
CA PHE A 192 21.92 -21.80 20.85
C PHE A 192 22.06 -21.33 19.41
N ALA A 193 22.94 -20.35 19.18
CA ALA A 193 23.28 -19.83 17.86
C ALA A 193 24.73 -20.16 17.48
N PRO A 194 25.00 -20.44 16.19
CA PRO A 194 26.34 -20.62 15.68
C PRO A 194 27.06 -19.27 15.55
N LYS A 195 28.21 -19.13 16.22
CA LYS A 195 29.14 -18.02 16.05
C LYS A 195 30.56 -18.57 16.03
N ASP A 196 31.35 -18.20 15.02
CA ASP A 196 32.73 -18.69 14.84
C ASP A 196 32.85 -20.23 14.87
N ASN A 197 31.85 -20.91 14.29
CA ASN A 197 31.72 -22.37 14.28
C ASN A 197 31.64 -23.01 15.68
N LEU A 198 31.18 -22.27 16.68
CA LEU A 198 30.83 -22.74 18.03
C LEU A 198 29.39 -22.36 18.36
N CYS A 199 28.78 -23.09 19.30
CA CYS A 199 27.41 -22.83 19.73
C CYS A 199 27.40 -22.03 21.03
N TYR A 200 26.76 -20.87 20.98
CA TYR A 200 26.62 -19.97 22.11
C TYR A 200 25.14 -19.82 22.47
N LYS A 201 24.86 -19.74 23.77
CA LYS A 201 23.49 -19.71 24.28
C LYS A 201 22.78 -18.41 23.84
N CYS A 202 21.54 -18.52 23.39
CA CYS A 202 20.67 -17.39 23.13
C CYS A 202 20.29 -16.67 24.43
N GLY A 203 19.66 -15.49 24.28
CA GLY A 203 19.02 -14.79 25.41
C GLY A 203 17.96 -15.64 26.12
N GLU A 204 17.53 -15.19 27.30
CA GLU A 204 16.54 -15.93 28.09
C GLU A 204 15.23 -16.14 27.31
N ASN A 205 14.61 -17.31 27.49
CA ASN A 205 13.35 -17.71 26.88
C ASN A 205 13.32 -17.65 25.34
N CYS A 206 14.49 -17.76 24.70
CA CYS A 206 14.65 -17.70 23.25
C CYS A 206 15.01 -19.08 22.67
N THR A 207 14.20 -19.58 21.73
CA THR A 207 14.43 -20.85 21.03
C THR A 207 15.39 -20.69 19.85
N TYR A 208 15.29 -19.58 19.10
CA TYR A 208 16.14 -19.32 17.94
C TYR A 208 16.64 -17.88 17.95
N CYS A 209 17.96 -17.70 17.90
CA CYS A 209 18.61 -16.41 17.74
C CYS A 209 19.66 -16.46 16.63
N ASP A 210 20.07 -15.29 16.14
CA ASP A 210 21.12 -15.15 15.14
C ASP A 210 22.53 -15.06 15.77
N ALA A 211 23.56 -14.83 14.95
CA ALA A 211 24.95 -14.70 15.42
C ALA A 211 25.21 -13.42 16.25
N THR A 212 24.30 -12.45 16.22
CA THR A 212 24.30 -11.27 17.11
C THR A 212 23.54 -11.52 18.41
N PHE A 213 22.96 -12.72 18.57
CA PHE A 213 22.11 -13.14 19.68
C PHE A 213 20.76 -12.45 19.75
N GLU A 214 20.33 -11.81 18.65
CA GLU A 214 18.99 -11.27 18.54
C GLU A 214 17.99 -12.42 18.34
N CYS A 215 16.93 -12.45 19.16
CA CYS A 215 15.96 -13.52 19.13
C CYS A 215 14.98 -13.36 17.95
N SER A 216 14.69 -14.48 17.29
CA SER A 216 13.72 -14.59 16.20
C SER A 216 12.52 -15.46 16.57
N LYS A 217 12.65 -16.31 17.60
CA LYS A 217 11.57 -17.15 18.12
C LYS A 217 11.74 -17.38 19.61
N CYS A 218 10.67 -17.13 20.35
CA CYS A 218 10.62 -17.36 21.78
C CYS A 218 10.13 -18.76 22.12
N ASP A 219 10.52 -19.21 23.32
CA ASP A 219 9.94 -20.39 23.96
C ASP A 219 8.45 -20.15 24.26
N ASP A 220 7.74 -21.22 24.60
CA ASP A 220 6.32 -21.16 24.93
C ASP A 220 6.06 -20.13 26.04
N ASN A 221 4.86 -19.52 26.02
CA ASN A 221 4.43 -18.46 26.95
C ASN A 221 5.21 -17.13 26.85
N ASN A 222 6.07 -16.97 25.85
CA ASN A 222 6.79 -15.72 25.64
C ASN A 222 6.38 -15.05 24.31
N ILE A 223 6.61 -13.74 24.23
CA ILE A 223 6.31 -12.85 23.11
C ILE A 223 7.61 -12.18 22.69
N LEU A 224 7.86 -12.10 21.39
CA LEU A 224 9.02 -11.45 20.81
C LEU A 224 8.78 -9.95 20.69
N ARG A 225 9.59 -9.14 21.36
CA ARG A 225 9.55 -7.68 21.30
C ARG A 225 10.96 -7.15 21.15
N ASN A 226 11.23 -6.45 20.04
CA ASN A 226 12.54 -5.84 19.75
C ASN A 226 13.71 -6.82 19.91
N GLY A 227 13.59 -8.02 19.36
CA GLY A 227 14.64 -9.04 19.42
C GLY A 227 14.80 -9.75 20.77
N VAL A 228 13.90 -9.50 21.73
CA VAL A 228 13.94 -10.08 23.09
C VAL A 228 12.62 -10.78 23.41
N CYS A 229 12.68 -11.87 24.17
CA CYS A 229 11.52 -12.63 24.61
C CYS A 229 11.04 -12.16 25.98
N VAL A 230 9.78 -11.76 26.06
CA VAL A 230 9.12 -11.35 27.30
C VAL A 230 7.95 -12.28 27.59
N HIS A 231 7.76 -12.66 28.85
CA HIS A 231 6.64 -13.51 29.23
C HIS A 231 5.31 -12.80 28.95
N PHE A 232 4.30 -13.51 28.42
CA PHE A 232 3.04 -12.88 27.98
C PHE A 232 2.36 -12.08 29.10
N SER A 233 2.52 -12.50 30.36
CA SER A 233 1.93 -11.82 31.52
C SER A 233 2.49 -10.42 31.78
N GLN A 234 3.62 -10.06 31.17
CA GLN A 234 4.17 -8.70 31.21
C GLN A 234 3.49 -7.77 30.22
N ILE A 235 2.76 -8.31 29.24
CA ILE A 235 1.95 -7.54 28.31
C ILE A 235 0.57 -7.35 28.92
N LEU A 236 0.17 -6.09 29.09
CA LEU A 236 -1.10 -5.73 29.71
C LEU A 236 -2.27 -6.36 28.95
N ASN A 237 -3.12 -7.09 29.67
CA ASN A 237 -4.30 -7.79 29.14
C ASN A 237 -4.02 -8.90 28.12
N CYS A 238 -2.77 -9.31 27.90
CA CYS A 238 -2.48 -10.54 27.15
C CYS A 238 -2.58 -11.74 28.09
N ILE A 239 -3.38 -12.74 27.74
CA ILE A 239 -3.64 -13.91 28.60
C ILE A 239 -2.97 -15.19 28.10
N SER A 240 -2.53 -15.21 26.84
CA SER A 240 -1.74 -16.32 26.28
C SER A 240 -0.86 -15.86 25.11
N SER A 241 0.21 -16.60 24.85
CA SER A 241 1.03 -16.41 23.66
C SER A 241 1.09 -17.64 22.77
N GLN A 242 1.30 -17.42 21.48
CA GLN A 242 1.52 -18.46 20.49
C GLN A 242 2.46 -17.95 19.41
N ASN A 243 3.44 -18.77 19.01
CA ASN A 243 4.42 -18.42 17.97
C ASN A 243 5.15 -17.09 18.25
N SER A 244 5.51 -16.84 19.51
CA SER A 244 6.17 -15.60 19.96
C SER A 244 5.31 -14.34 19.82
N LEU A 245 3.98 -14.46 19.73
CA LEU A 245 3.04 -13.34 19.65
C LEU A 245 1.97 -13.46 20.74
N CYS A 246 1.31 -12.36 21.10
CA CYS A 246 0.11 -12.44 21.90
C CYS A 246 -0.98 -13.16 21.07
N TRP A 247 -1.55 -14.22 21.65
CA TRP A 247 -2.56 -15.03 20.98
C TRP A 247 -3.97 -14.63 21.40
N GLU A 248 -4.15 -14.28 22.67
CA GLU A 248 -5.46 -14.00 23.24
C GLU A 248 -5.36 -12.86 24.24
N CYS A 249 -6.36 -11.98 24.21
CA CYS A 249 -6.51 -10.87 25.14
C CYS A 249 -7.61 -11.17 26.15
N ALA A 250 -7.54 -10.54 27.32
CA ALA A 250 -8.60 -10.56 28.32
C ALA A 250 -9.91 -9.99 27.76
N ASP A 251 -11.03 -10.37 28.38
CA ASP A 251 -12.37 -9.92 27.98
C ASP A 251 -12.46 -8.40 27.89
N GLY A 252 -13.03 -7.90 26.78
CA GLY A 252 -13.14 -6.47 26.51
C GLY A 252 -11.91 -5.84 25.86
N PHE A 253 -10.91 -6.63 25.49
CA PHE A 253 -9.73 -6.18 24.73
C PHE A 253 -9.61 -6.92 23.39
N LYS A 254 -8.93 -6.30 22.43
CA LYS A 254 -8.61 -6.87 21.12
C LYS A 254 -7.11 -6.76 20.84
N LEU A 255 -6.60 -7.72 20.07
CA LEU A 255 -5.21 -7.74 19.62
C LEU A 255 -4.92 -6.57 18.69
N SER A 256 -3.76 -5.95 18.89
CA SER A 256 -3.12 -5.03 17.93
C SER A 256 -2.88 -5.69 16.57
N ASP A 257 -2.70 -4.87 15.54
CA ASP A 257 -2.46 -5.36 14.18
C ASP A 257 -1.16 -6.20 14.08
N ASP A 258 -0.15 -5.84 14.87
CA ASP A 258 1.11 -6.59 15.02
C ASP A 258 1.02 -7.77 15.99
N LYS A 259 -0.11 -7.93 16.70
CA LYS A 259 -0.40 -8.97 17.70
C LYS A 259 0.61 -9.03 18.85
N ILE A 260 1.19 -7.89 19.21
CA ILE A 260 2.10 -7.77 20.35
C ILE A 260 1.33 -7.27 21.60
N GLU A 261 0.32 -6.42 21.42
CA GLU A 261 -0.37 -5.74 22.50
C GLU A 261 -1.90 -5.95 22.43
N CYS A 262 -2.57 -5.67 23.55
CA CYS A 262 -4.02 -5.75 23.69
C CYS A 262 -4.59 -4.37 24.01
N PHE A 263 -5.52 -3.89 23.19
CA PHE A 263 -6.17 -2.59 23.38
C PHE A 263 -7.66 -2.74 23.64
N ALA A 264 -8.24 -1.81 24.40
CA ALA A 264 -9.64 -1.88 24.75
C ALA A 264 -10.51 -1.99 23.49
N ASN A 265 -11.48 -2.89 23.53
CA ASN A 265 -12.42 -3.12 22.44
C ASN A 265 -13.43 -1.96 22.41
N THR A 266 -12.97 -0.81 21.93
CA THR A 266 -13.83 0.31 21.59
C THR A 266 -14.60 -0.06 20.34
N ASN A 267 -15.92 0.07 20.39
CA ASN A 267 -16.80 -0.07 19.24
C ASN A 267 -16.53 1.10 18.28
N CYS A 268 -15.47 1.00 17.48
CA CYS A 268 -15.05 2.05 16.55
C CYS A 268 -16.19 2.45 15.59
N GLY A 269 -17.12 1.53 15.28
CA GLY A 269 -18.30 1.84 14.48
C GLY A 269 -19.25 2.87 15.12
N LEU A 270 -19.32 2.93 16.46
CA LEU A 270 -20.18 3.86 17.18
C LEU A 270 -19.54 5.26 17.20
N VAL A 271 -18.21 5.33 17.39
CA VAL A 271 -17.44 6.57 17.32
C VAL A 271 -17.47 7.14 15.90
N VAL A 272 -17.05 6.37 14.89
CA VAL A 272 -17.04 6.87 13.50
C VAL A 272 -18.46 7.21 13.00
N GLY A 273 -19.48 6.48 13.46
CA GLY A 273 -20.87 6.72 13.08
C GLY A 273 -21.45 8.04 13.60
N ILE A 274 -21.17 8.41 14.85
CA ILE A 274 -21.69 9.66 15.45
C ILE A 274 -21.14 10.88 14.69
N GLU A 275 -19.85 10.88 14.38
CA GLU A 275 -19.16 11.99 13.71
C GLU A 275 -19.75 12.25 12.32
N VAL A 276 -20.02 11.19 11.55
CA VAL A 276 -20.63 11.31 10.21
C VAL A 276 -22.07 11.82 10.30
N VAL A 277 -22.86 11.32 11.26
CA VAL A 277 -24.25 11.76 11.45
C VAL A 277 -24.31 13.23 11.82
N CYS A 278 -23.42 13.71 12.72
CA CYS A 278 -23.34 15.12 13.08
C CYS A 278 -23.06 16.04 11.87
N VAL A 279 -22.14 15.64 10.97
CA VAL A 279 -21.85 16.41 9.75
C VAL A 279 -23.06 16.47 8.82
N VAL A 280 -23.76 15.35 8.63
CA VAL A 280 -24.97 15.31 7.79
C VAL A 280 -26.07 16.23 8.33
N VAL A 281 -26.29 16.21 9.65
CA VAL A 281 -27.29 17.10 10.30
C VAL A 281 -26.91 18.57 10.11
N MET A 282 -25.65 18.94 10.26
CA MET A 282 -25.17 20.31 10.03
C MET A 282 -25.43 20.77 8.59
N VAL A 283 -25.19 19.90 7.60
CA VAL A 283 -25.46 20.22 6.18
C VAL A 283 -26.96 20.45 5.95
N VAL A 284 -27.82 19.61 6.54
CA VAL A 284 -29.29 19.77 6.41
C VAL A 284 -29.76 21.10 7.01
N VAL A 285 -29.23 21.50 8.16
CA VAL A 285 -29.56 22.80 8.79
C VAL A 285 -29.12 23.97 7.91
N VAL A 286 -27.93 23.91 7.29
CA VAL A 286 -27.46 24.94 6.36
C VAL A 286 -28.38 25.02 5.13
N ILE A 287 -28.77 23.90 4.54
CA ILE A 287 -29.71 23.89 3.41
C ILE A 287 -31.06 24.50 3.81
N ALA A 288 -31.61 24.12 4.97
CA ALA A 288 -32.88 24.64 5.47
C ALA A 288 -32.82 26.17 5.69
N THR A 289 -31.74 26.69 6.28
CA THR A 289 -31.57 28.13 6.50
C THR A 289 -31.49 28.90 5.18
N VAL A 290 -30.78 28.39 4.18
CA VAL A 290 -30.72 29.00 2.83
C VAL A 290 -32.13 29.05 2.20
N ILE A 291 -32.90 27.96 2.28
CA ILE A 291 -34.28 27.92 1.75
C ILE A 291 -35.15 28.97 2.44
N ILE A 292 -35.08 29.09 3.77
CA ILE A 292 -35.85 30.08 4.54
C ILE A 292 -35.49 31.51 4.10
N VAL A 293 -34.21 31.82 3.95
CA VAL A 293 -33.75 33.15 3.50
C VAL A 293 -34.31 33.47 2.10
N VAL A 294 -34.24 32.51 1.17
CA VAL A 294 -34.77 32.66 -0.18
C VAL A 294 -36.27 32.97 -0.17
N LEU A 295 -37.06 32.23 0.62
CA LEU A 295 -38.51 32.47 0.76
C LEU A 295 -38.81 33.87 1.33
N ILE A 296 -38.03 34.35 2.30
CA ILE A 296 -38.17 35.70 2.86
C ILE A 296 -37.89 36.77 1.79
N VAL A 297 -36.83 36.59 0.99
CA VAL A 297 -36.49 37.53 -0.10
C VAL A 297 -37.58 37.59 -1.16
N PHE A 298 -38.12 36.45 -1.59
CA PHE A 298 -39.23 36.40 -2.54
C PHE A 298 -40.47 37.12 -2.00
N LYS A 299 -40.83 36.87 -0.74
CA LYS A 299 -41.98 37.53 -0.11
C LYS A 299 -41.80 39.06 0.01
N LYS A 300 -40.57 39.53 0.24
CA LYS A 300 -40.26 40.96 0.29
C LYS A 300 -40.32 41.62 -1.09
N LYS A 301 -40.00 40.89 -2.17
CA LYS A 301 -40.06 41.41 -3.55
C LYS A 301 -41.50 41.68 -4.00
N ASP A 302 -42.44 40.81 -3.67
CA ASP A 302 -43.85 40.98 -4.06
C ASP A 302 -44.51 42.21 -3.41
N ASN A 303 -44.15 42.52 -2.16
CA ASN A 303 -44.72 43.68 -1.45
C ASN A 303 -44.32 45.04 -2.06
N LYS A 304 -43.18 45.14 -2.76
CA LYS A 304 -42.67 46.43 -3.25
C LYS A 304 -43.38 46.94 -4.52
N HIS A 305 -44.07 46.06 -5.26
CA HIS A 305 -44.80 46.45 -6.49
C HIS A 305 -46.24 46.94 -6.25
N THR A 306 -46.75 46.83 -5.02
CA THR A 306 -48.15 47.16 -4.68
C THR A 306 -48.33 48.54 -4.02
N GLU A 307 -47.26 49.30 -3.78
CA GLU A 307 -47.33 50.55 -3.00
C GLU A 307 -47.86 51.78 -3.78
N ASN A 308 -47.80 51.79 -5.11
CA ASN A 308 -48.19 52.94 -5.94
C ASN A 308 -49.54 52.80 -6.69
N ILE A 309 -50.33 51.77 -6.39
CA ILE A 309 -51.59 51.49 -7.09
C ILE A 309 -52.76 51.65 -6.12
N CYS A 310 -53.63 52.64 -6.36
CA CYS A 310 -54.83 52.86 -5.55
C CYS A 310 -55.92 51.83 -5.89
N VAL A 311 -55.87 50.67 -5.22
CA VAL A 311 -56.90 49.62 -5.31
C VAL A 311 -57.84 49.69 -4.11
N PHE A 312 -59.14 49.82 -4.36
CA PHE A 312 -60.15 49.94 -3.31
C PHE A 312 -61.33 48.99 -3.53
N LYS A 313 -62.06 48.69 -2.45
CA LYS A 313 -63.26 47.84 -2.52
C LYS A 313 -64.46 48.70 -2.88
N MET A 314 -65.16 48.37 -3.97
CA MET A 314 -66.27 49.18 -4.50
C MET A 314 -67.41 49.36 -3.47
N SER A 315 -67.67 48.35 -2.64
CA SER A 315 -68.69 48.41 -1.58
C SER A 315 -68.36 49.38 -0.44
N ARG A 316 -67.14 49.95 -0.39
CA ARG A 316 -66.67 50.87 0.65
C ARG A 316 -66.33 52.26 0.10
N SER A 317 -66.65 52.54 -1.17
CA SER A 317 -66.39 53.82 -1.83
C SER A 317 -67.70 54.55 -2.13
N ASN A 318 -67.65 55.88 -2.13
CA ASN A 318 -68.78 56.74 -2.54
C ASN A 318 -68.86 56.94 -4.07
N ILE A 319 -68.06 56.20 -4.85
CA ILE A 319 -68.00 56.32 -6.31
C ILE A 319 -69.07 55.42 -6.93
N THR A 320 -70.02 56.00 -7.66
CA THR A 320 -71.02 55.25 -8.42
C THR A 320 -70.36 54.59 -9.63
N MET A 321 -70.37 53.25 -9.65
CA MET A 321 -69.80 52.47 -10.74
C MET A 321 -70.92 51.91 -11.61
N THR A 322 -70.87 52.21 -12.91
CA THR A 322 -71.83 51.75 -13.91
C THR A 322 -71.21 50.68 -14.81
N LYS A 323 -72.03 49.82 -15.41
CA LYS A 323 -71.54 48.72 -16.25
C LYS A 323 -71.10 49.25 -17.62
N LEU A 324 -69.82 49.07 -17.96
CA LEU A 324 -69.28 49.49 -19.26
C LEU A 324 -69.47 48.38 -20.30
N GLU A 325 -68.90 47.20 -20.03
CA GLU A 325 -69.05 46.01 -20.87
C GLU A 325 -68.75 44.74 -20.05
N SER A 326 -69.52 43.67 -20.26
CA SER A 326 -69.36 42.40 -19.54
C SER A 326 -69.22 42.62 -18.02
N ASP A 327 -68.25 42.00 -17.34
CA ASP A 327 -68.05 42.14 -15.90
C ASP A 327 -67.22 43.39 -15.50
N ILE A 328 -66.99 44.34 -16.41
CA ILE A 328 -66.24 45.57 -16.16
C ILE A 328 -67.18 46.71 -15.77
N LEU A 329 -66.90 47.34 -14.64
CA LEU A 329 -67.59 48.53 -14.16
C LEU A 329 -66.69 49.77 -14.31
N SER A 330 -67.27 50.95 -14.52
CA SER A 330 -66.55 52.22 -14.52
C SER A 330 -67.37 53.38 -13.95
N ASN A 331 -66.69 54.37 -13.39
CA ASN A 331 -67.32 55.61 -12.93
C ASN A 331 -67.70 56.55 -14.08
N LYS A 332 -67.12 56.39 -15.27
CA LYS A 332 -67.34 57.23 -16.45
C LYS A 332 -67.49 56.37 -17.71
N ASN A 333 -68.44 56.72 -18.57
CA ASN A 333 -68.63 56.09 -19.87
C ASN A 333 -67.93 56.86 -21.01
N GLU A 334 -67.65 58.14 -20.78
CA GLU A 334 -66.94 59.01 -21.71
C GLU A 334 -65.93 59.86 -20.94
N ILE A 335 -64.79 60.16 -21.58
CA ILE A 335 -63.74 61.02 -21.04
C ILE A 335 -63.58 62.21 -21.97
N SER A 336 -63.92 63.40 -21.49
CA SER A 336 -63.69 64.68 -22.15
C SER A 336 -62.50 65.39 -21.53
N PHE A 337 -61.66 66.00 -22.37
CA PHE A 337 -60.57 66.86 -21.92
C PHE A 337 -60.90 68.31 -22.31
N GLY A 338 -61.34 69.12 -21.34
CA GLY A 338 -61.79 70.51 -21.50
C GLY A 338 -63.26 70.72 -21.15
N ASP A 339 -63.65 71.96 -20.83
CA ASP A 339 -65.04 72.40 -20.62
C ASP A 339 -65.64 72.94 -21.93
N GLU A 340 -66.98 72.92 -22.08
CA GLU A 340 -67.67 73.33 -23.32
C GLU A 340 -67.36 74.77 -23.78
N SER A 341 -66.84 75.62 -22.88
CA SER A 341 -66.46 77.01 -23.17
C SER A 341 -64.95 77.25 -23.31
N ASP A 342 -64.09 76.29 -22.99
CA ASP A 342 -62.62 76.47 -22.97
C ASP A 342 -61.91 75.61 -24.03
N LYS A 343 -61.06 76.26 -24.83
CA LYS A 343 -60.24 75.57 -25.85
C LYS A 343 -59.11 74.80 -25.17
N ILE A 344 -58.88 73.57 -25.61
CA ILE A 344 -57.73 72.75 -25.18
C ILE A 344 -56.42 73.52 -25.44
N GLN A 345 -55.59 73.65 -24.41
CA GLN A 345 -54.31 74.35 -24.50
C GLN A 345 -53.23 73.48 -25.16
N ILE A 346 -52.45 74.07 -26.07
CA ILE A 346 -51.37 73.37 -26.77
C ILE A 346 -50.13 73.33 -25.87
N GLY A 347 -49.56 72.14 -25.65
CA GLY A 347 -48.33 71.96 -24.86
C GLY A 347 -48.54 71.79 -23.35
N SER A 348 -49.78 71.75 -22.87
CA SER A 348 -50.14 71.45 -21.47
C SER A 348 -50.71 70.04 -21.32
N GLU A 349 -50.40 69.37 -20.22
CA GLU A 349 -50.98 68.05 -19.89
C GLU A 349 -52.39 68.21 -19.31
N GLY A 350 -53.36 67.54 -19.94
CA GLY A 350 -54.70 67.35 -19.36
C GLY A 350 -54.76 66.07 -18.54
N ARG A 351 -55.29 66.12 -17.32
CA ARG A 351 -55.41 64.95 -16.42
C ARG A 351 -56.87 64.65 -16.14
N GLU A 352 -57.20 63.37 -16.17
CA GLU A 352 -58.54 62.88 -15.85
C GLU A 352 -58.45 61.54 -15.11
N LEU A 353 -59.32 61.34 -14.12
CA LEU A 353 -59.37 60.12 -13.31
C LEU A 353 -60.47 59.19 -13.80
N LEU A 354 -60.10 57.95 -14.10
CA LEU A 354 -61.00 56.86 -14.47
C LEU A 354 -60.89 55.73 -13.45
N CYS A 355 -61.99 55.38 -12.79
CA CYS A 355 -62.06 54.20 -11.95
C CYS A 355 -62.58 53.03 -12.78
N VAL A 356 -61.90 51.88 -12.73
CA VAL A 356 -62.33 50.64 -13.39
C VAL A 356 -62.43 49.52 -12.36
N GLY A 357 -63.57 48.85 -12.32
CA GLY A 357 -63.94 47.84 -11.33
C GLY A 357 -64.19 46.46 -11.94
N ASN A 358 -63.89 45.43 -11.16
CA ASN A 358 -64.14 44.03 -11.50
C ASN A 358 -65.37 43.50 -10.74
N SER A 359 -66.45 43.20 -11.47
CA SER A 359 -67.66 42.57 -10.92
C SER A 359 -67.72 41.04 -11.07
N SER A 360 -66.74 40.43 -11.75
CA SER A 360 -66.65 38.98 -11.94
C SER A 360 -66.24 38.26 -10.65
N LYS A 361 -66.37 36.93 -10.62
CA LYS A 361 -65.95 36.09 -9.47
C LYS A 361 -64.44 35.78 -9.46
N SER A 362 -63.71 36.02 -10.55
CA SER A 362 -62.28 35.72 -10.70
C SER A 362 -61.42 36.97 -10.68
N ASN A 363 -60.11 36.80 -10.53
CA ASN A 363 -59.15 37.90 -10.70
C ASN A 363 -59.11 38.34 -12.17
N MET A 364 -59.12 39.65 -12.41
CA MET A 364 -59.15 40.23 -13.75
C MET A 364 -57.95 41.16 -13.95
N LYS A 365 -57.20 40.96 -15.04
CA LYS A 365 -56.07 41.82 -15.42
C LYS A 365 -56.57 42.89 -16.39
N ILE A 366 -56.43 44.16 -16.01
CA ILE A 366 -56.93 45.32 -16.74
C ILE A 366 -55.76 46.13 -17.27
N GLN A 367 -55.80 46.44 -18.57
CA GLN A 367 -54.84 47.28 -19.28
C GLN A 367 -55.61 48.24 -20.19
N ILE A 368 -55.33 49.54 -20.12
CA ILE A 368 -55.98 50.54 -20.96
C ILE A 368 -55.07 50.86 -22.15
N THR A 369 -55.60 50.70 -23.36
CA THR A 369 -54.87 50.97 -24.61
C THR A 369 -55.69 51.88 -25.53
N THR A 370 -55.01 52.70 -26.33
CA THR A 370 -55.65 53.52 -27.38
C THR A 370 -55.68 52.75 -28.70
N LYS A 371 -56.79 52.82 -29.44
CA LYS A 371 -56.94 52.12 -30.73
C LYS A 371 -56.07 52.72 -31.84
N ASP A 372 -55.89 54.04 -31.86
CA ASP A 372 -55.18 54.73 -32.94
C ASP A 372 -53.92 55.46 -32.45
N LYS A 373 -52.89 55.48 -33.31
CA LYS A 373 -51.73 56.38 -33.14
C LYS A 373 -52.13 57.75 -33.67
N CYS A 374 -52.29 58.72 -32.77
CA CYS A 374 -52.55 60.11 -33.14
C CYS A 374 -51.27 60.92 -32.97
N ASP A 375 -50.81 61.61 -34.03
CA ASP A 375 -49.63 62.48 -33.95
C ASP A 375 -49.90 63.81 -33.22
N LYS A 376 -51.17 64.09 -32.89
CA LYS A 376 -51.61 65.36 -32.28
C LYS A 376 -51.65 65.33 -30.74
N TYR A 377 -51.67 64.16 -30.10
CA TYR A 377 -51.72 64.03 -28.64
C TYR A 377 -51.23 62.64 -28.18
N LYS A 378 -50.76 62.51 -26.93
CA LYS A 378 -50.23 61.24 -26.40
C LYS A 378 -50.91 60.85 -25.10
N ILE A 379 -51.83 59.89 -25.20
CA ILE A 379 -52.52 59.36 -24.02
C ILE A 379 -51.59 58.42 -23.24
N ARG A 380 -51.50 58.63 -21.94
CA ARG A 380 -50.85 57.74 -20.97
C ARG A 380 -51.82 57.40 -19.85
N THR A 381 -51.63 56.25 -19.22
CA THR A 381 -52.40 55.84 -18.05
C THR A 381 -51.47 55.38 -16.94
N GLU A 382 -51.76 55.76 -15.71
CA GLU A 382 -51.08 55.27 -14.51
C GLU A 382 -52.12 54.69 -13.56
N PRO A 383 -52.05 53.39 -13.20
CA PRO A 383 -51.06 52.39 -13.63
C PRO A 383 -51.27 51.92 -15.07
N GLN A 384 -50.21 51.43 -15.71
CA GLN A 384 -50.30 50.83 -17.06
C GLN A 384 -51.07 49.50 -17.07
N ILE A 385 -50.99 48.75 -15.98
CA ILE A 385 -51.64 47.43 -15.84
C ILE A 385 -51.91 47.11 -14.38
N VAL A 386 -53.05 46.50 -14.10
CA VAL A 386 -53.43 46.10 -12.73
C VAL A 386 -54.18 44.78 -12.75
N THR A 387 -54.06 44.00 -11.68
CA THR A 387 -54.88 42.79 -11.48
C THR A 387 -55.83 43.01 -10.31
N LEU A 388 -57.14 42.98 -10.59
CA LEU A 388 -58.20 43.24 -9.62
C LEU A 388 -58.91 41.97 -9.17
N LYS A 389 -59.06 41.81 -7.86
CA LYS A 389 -59.93 40.78 -7.26
C LYS A 389 -61.41 41.14 -7.46
N SER A 390 -62.28 40.15 -7.32
CA SER A 390 -63.73 40.35 -7.35
C SER A 390 -64.18 41.44 -6.35
N GLY A 391 -64.96 42.42 -6.83
CA GLY A 391 -65.49 43.51 -6.00
C GLY A 391 -64.52 44.67 -5.73
N PHE A 392 -63.33 44.67 -6.33
CA PHE A 392 -62.34 45.75 -6.24
C PHE A 392 -62.30 46.59 -7.52
N ALA A 393 -61.90 47.85 -7.36
CA ALA A 393 -61.63 48.81 -8.43
C ALA A 393 -60.24 49.43 -8.28
N CYS A 394 -59.69 49.89 -9.40
CA CYS A 394 -58.47 50.68 -9.46
C CYS A 394 -58.79 52.07 -9.99
N GLU A 395 -58.12 53.08 -9.43
CA GLU A 395 -58.03 54.40 -10.03
C GLU A 395 -56.94 54.39 -11.12
N PHE A 396 -57.27 54.94 -12.29
CA PHE A 396 -56.35 55.18 -13.39
C PHE A 396 -56.30 56.68 -13.67
N GLU A 397 -55.12 57.28 -13.52
CA GLU A 397 -54.85 58.64 -13.98
C GLU A 397 -54.55 58.61 -15.47
N LYS A 398 -55.40 59.25 -16.27
CA LYS A 398 -55.25 59.36 -17.72
C LYS A 398 -54.74 60.76 -18.06
N THR A 399 -53.55 60.82 -18.67
CA THR A 399 -52.92 62.07 -19.10
C THR A 399 -52.92 62.15 -20.62
N ARG A 400 -53.22 63.31 -21.19
CA ARG A 400 -53.25 63.56 -22.64
C ARG A 400 -52.05 64.37 -23.14
#